data_AF-A0A352VZ99-F1
#
_entry.id   AF-A0A352VZ99-F1
#
_cell.length_a   1.000
_cell.length_b   1.000
_cell.length_c   1.000
_cell.angle_alpha   90.00
_cell.angle_beta   90.00
_cell.angle_gamma   90.00
#
_symmetry.space_group_name_H-M   'P 1'
#
loop_
_entity.id
_entity.type
_entity.pdbx_description
1 polymer ?
#
loop_
_entity_poly.entity_id
_entity_poly.type
_entity_poly.pdbx_seq_one_letter_code
_entity_poly.pdbx_strand_id
1 'polypeptide(L)'
;MLLLFGALFCWALGTSIGKKLDLPENVITSSGIQMLWVGLAGLLIAVLQGHNAALLFSASIKSLIGLGGLLVFGSTGFIAYTWLVKNEPAIRVSSSALVNPVVAVLVGLFIGRETPAVLLLPGCICILCGITFMLYGEKIIAAKK
;
A
#
# COMPACT_ATOMS: atom_id res chain seq x y z
N MET A 1 -9.72 8.96 -15.50
CA MET A 1 -8.35 9.54 -15.48
C MET A 1 -8.20 10.64 -14.43
N LEU A 2 -9.08 11.65 -14.37
CA LEU A 2 -8.96 12.75 -13.38
C LEU A 2 -8.92 12.27 -11.91
N LEU A 3 -9.77 11.30 -11.55
CA LEU A 3 -9.78 10.72 -10.19
C LEU A 3 -8.45 10.03 -9.82
N LEU A 4 -7.79 9.37 -10.78
CA LEU A 4 -6.50 8.72 -10.54
C LEU A 4 -5.40 9.74 -10.28
N PHE A 5 -5.35 10.81 -11.09
CA PHE A 5 -4.40 11.91 -10.86
C PHE A 5 -4.67 12.61 -9.53
N GLY A 6 -5.94 12.85 -9.20
CA GLY A 6 -6.33 13.41 -7.90
C GLY A 6 -5.87 12.53 -6.74
N ALA A 7 -6.10 11.22 -6.82
CA ALA A 7 -5.66 10.27 -5.80
C ALA A 7 -4.13 10.25 -5.63
N LEU A 8 -3.38 10.18 -6.73
CA LEU A 8 -1.91 10.22 -6.70
C LEU A 8 -1.39 11.53 -6.13
N PHE A 9 -2.00 12.66 -6.50
CA PHE A 9 -1.65 13.98 -5.99
C PHE A 9 -1.92 14.09 -4.48
N CYS A 10 -3.11 13.70 -4.02
CA CYS A 10 -3.46 13.67 -2.61
C CYS A 10 -2.51 12.77 -1.81
N TRP A 11 -2.15 11.59 -2.33
CA TRP A 11 -1.22 10.67 -1.68
C TRP A 11 0.20 11.26 -1.57
N ALA A 12 0.72 11.82 -2.66
CA ALA A 12 2.04 12.43 -2.70
C ALA A 12 2.11 13.65 -1.75
N LEU A 13 1.09 14.51 -1.77
CA LEU A 13 0.98 15.63 -0.84
C LEU A 13 0.88 15.16 0.61
N GLY A 14 -0.01 14.22 0.92
CA GLY A 14 -0.20 13.71 2.28
C GLY A 14 1.09 13.10 2.84
N THR A 15 1.81 12.33 2.04
CA THR A 15 3.09 11.73 2.46
C THR A 15 4.19 12.79 2.64
N SER A 16 4.24 13.80 1.77
CA SER A 16 5.25 14.87 1.82
C SER A 16 5.02 15.83 2.99
N ILE A 17 3.77 16.27 3.18
CA ILE A 17 3.36 17.15 4.28
C ILE A 17 3.43 16.38 5.61
N GLY A 18 3.07 15.11 5.63
CA GLY A 18 3.12 14.25 6.82
C GLY A 18 4.52 14.18 7.46
N LYS A 19 5.60 14.29 6.68
CA LYS A 19 6.97 14.39 7.21
C LYS A 19 7.26 15.69 7.99
N LYS A 20 6.48 16.74 7.75
CA LYS A 20 6.66 18.09 8.34
C LYS A 20 5.65 18.38 9.46
N LEU A 21 4.60 17.59 9.57
CA LEU A 21 3.60 17.73 10.62
C LEU A 21 4.12 17.13 11.92
N ASP A 22 3.77 17.77 13.03
CA ASP A 22 4.07 17.29 14.37
C ASP A 22 3.12 16.13 14.72
N LEU A 23 3.43 14.96 14.14
CA LEU A 23 2.70 13.72 14.39
C LEU A 23 3.25 13.01 15.63
N PRO A 24 2.42 12.25 16.36
CA PRO A 24 2.89 11.47 17.51
C PRO A 24 4.14 10.66 17.16
N GLU A 25 5.14 10.71 18.05
CA GLU A 25 6.42 10.05 17.77
C GLU A 25 6.27 8.53 17.59
N ASN A 26 5.32 7.95 18.32
CA ASN A 26 4.98 6.53 18.25
C ASN A 26 4.28 6.21 16.92
N VAL A 27 4.93 5.38 16.11
CA VAL A 27 4.44 4.97 14.78
C VAL A 27 3.10 4.25 14.84
N ILE A 28 2.83 3.46 15.89
CA ILE A 28 1.55 2.75 16.07
C ILE A 28 0.43 3.76 16.30
N THR A 29 0.65 4.75 17.16
CA THR A 29 -0.33 5.82 17.44
C THR A 29 -0.61 6.65 16.19
N SER A 30 0.44 7.08 15.47
CA SER A 30 0.29 7.87 14.25
C SER A 30 -0.43 7.10 13.14
N SER A 31 -0.08 5.84 12.91
CA SER A 31 -0.77 4.97 11.96
C SER A 31 -2.23 4.71 12.37
N GLY A 32 -2.49 4.51 13.67
CA GLY A 32 -3.83 4.30 14.20
C GLY A 32 -4.76 5.49 13.95
N ILE A 33 -4.28 6.72 14.19
CA ILE A 33 -5.04 7.95 13.92
C ILE A 33 -5.35 8.07 12.42
N GLN A 34 -4.36 7.81 11.55
CA GLN A 34 -4.55 7.86 10.10
C GLN A 34 -5.58 6.83 9.63
N MET A 35 -5.49 5.58 10.10
CA MET A 35 -6.45 4.52 9.73
C MET A 35 -7.85 4.79 10.27
N LEU A 36 -7.99 5.42 11.44
CA LEU A 36 -9.28 5.83 11.97
C LEU A 36 -9.96 6.84 11.04
N TRP A 37 -9.24 7.87 10.58
CA TRP A 37 -9.78 8.85 9.64
C TRP A 37 -10.15 8.23 8.30
N VAL A 38 -9.34 7.30 7.77
CA VAL A 38 -9.67 6.55 6.55
C VAL A 38 -10.96 5.75 6.74
N GLY A 39 -11.11 5.06 7.88
CA GLY A 39 -12.32 4.29 8.21
C GLY A 39 -13.57 5.17 8.33
N LEU A 40 -13.47 6.31 9.01
CA LEU A 40 -14.56 7.28 9.15
C LEU A 40 -14.97 7.89 7.80
N ALA A 41 -13.99 8.27 6.97
CA ALA A 41 -14.26 8.79 5.63
C ALA A 41 -14.93 7.72 4.75
N GLY A 42 -14.46 6.46 4.81
CA GLY A 42 -15.08 5.34 4.12
C GLY A 42 -16.52 5.09 4.56
N LEU A 43 -16.78 5.16 5.87
CA LEU A 43 -18.13 5.03 6.42
C LEU A 43 -19.05 6.16 5.96
N LEU A 44 -18.57 7.41 5.98
CA LEU A 44 -19.32 8.56 5.48
C LEU A 44 -19.69 8.38 4.01
N ILE A 45 -18.74 7.96 3.17
CA ILE A 45 -18.99 7.69 1.75
C ILE A 45 -20.03 6.58 1.58
N ALA A 46 -19.96 5.50 2.36
CA ALA A 46 -20.92 4.41 2.29
C ALA A 46 -22.35 4.88 2.63
N VAL A 47 -22.49 5.71 3.67
CA VAL A 47 -23.76 6.33 4.09
C VAL A 47 -24.30 7.26 2.99
N LEU A 48 -23.45 8.13 2.42
CA LEU A 48 -23.85 9.05 1.35
C LEU A 48 -24.29 8.32 0.07
N GLN A 49 -23.73 7.14 -0.19
CA GLN A 49 -24.16 6.28 -1.30
C GLN A 49 -25.44 5.49 -0.99
N GLY A 50 -26.01 5.60 0.21
CA GLY A 50 -27.26 4.94 0.59
C GLY A 50 -27.12 3.43 0.81
N HIS A 51 -25.92 2.94 1.16
CA HIS A 51 -25.73 1.52 1.46
C HIS A 51 -26.54 1.11 2.69
N ASN A 52 -27.28 0.02 2.58
CA ASN A 52 -28.09 -0.49 3.68
C ASN A 52 -27.21 -1.18 4.73
N ALA A 53 -27.23 -0.68 5.96
CA ALA A 53 -26.50 -1.29 7.09
C ALA A 53 -26.90 -2.76 7.35
N ALA A 54 -28.10 -3.17 6.91
CA ALA A 54 -28.55 -4.57 7.00
C ALA A 54 -27.64 -5.55 6.24
N LEU A 55 -26.87 -5.07 5.25
CA LEU A 55 -25.87 -5.88 4.52
C LEU A 55 -24.76 -6.41 5.42
N LEU A 56 -24.50 -5.78 6.58
CA LEU A 56 -23.54 -6.27 7.55
C LEU A 56 -23.98 -7.60 8.17
N PHE A 57 -25.29 -7.78 8.36
CA PHE A 57 -25.85 -9.00 8.96
C PHE A 57 -25.99 -10.15 7.96
N SER A 58 -25.91 -9.87 6.66
CA SER A 58 -25.87 -10.88 5.60
C SER A 58 -24.45 -11.25 5.16
N ALA A 59 -23.42 -10.71 5.83
CA ALA A 59 -22.04 -10.99 5.48
C ALA A 59 -21.70 -12.47 5.68
N SER A 60 -21.18 -13.12 4.63
CA SER A 60 -20.72 -14.50 4.73
C SER A 60 -19.48 -14.63 5.61
N ILE A 61 -19.29 -15.80 6.24
CA ILE A 61 -18.08 -16.12 7.02
C ILE A 61 -16.81 -15.91 6.18
N LYS A 62 -16.84 -16.24 4.88
CA LYS A 62 -15.71 -16.01 3.97
C LYS A 62 -15.35 -14.53 3.86
N SER A 63 -16.36 -13.65 3.74
CA SER A 63 -16.16 -12.20 3.70
C SER A 63 -15.59 -11.67 5.01
N LEU A 64 -16.10 -12.15 6.16
CA LEU A 64 -15.61 -11.76 7.48
C LEU A 64 -14.16 -12.20 7.71
N ILE A 65 -13.78 -13.41 7.28
CA ILE A 65 -12.39 -13.87 7.33
C ILE A 65 -11.50 -13.01 6.43
N GLY A 66 -11.95 -12.69 5.22
CA GLY A 66 -11.22 -11.80 4.31
C GLY A 66 -11.01 -10.41 4.90
N LEU A 67 -12.06 -9.84 5.52
CA LEU A 67 -11.99 -8.58 6.24
C LEU A 67 -11.01 -8.64 7.42
N GLY A 68 -11.07 -9.71 8.22
CA GLY A 68 -10.11 -9.94 9.31
C GLY A 68 -8.67 -10.00 8.81
N GLY A 69 -8.42 -10.68 7.68
CA GLY A 69 -7.13 -10.69 7.02
C GLY A 69 -6.67 -9.28 6.60
N LEU A 70 -7.55 -8.49 5.98
CA LEU A 70 -7.24 -7.11 5.59
C LEU A 70 -6.94 -6.23 6.79
N LEU A 71 -7.68 -6.38 7.89
CA LEU A 71 -7.43 -5.64 9.12
C LEU A 71 -6.04 -5.96 9.69
N VAL A 72 -5.69 -7.25 9.80
CA VAL A 72 -4.39 -7.66 10.34
C VAL A 72 -3.26 -7.24 9.39
N PHE A 73 -3.25 -7.73 8.16
CA PHE A 73 -2.15 -7.52 7.23
C PHE A 73 -2.05 -6.06 6.77
N GLY A 74 -3.20 -5.43 6.50
CA GLY A 74 -3.27 -4.02 6.08
C GLY A 74 -2.75 -3.08 7.16
N SER A 75 -3.14 -3.27 8.43
CA SER A 75 -2.63 -2.45 9.52
C SER A 75 -1.15 -2.67 9.77
N THR A 76 -0.65 -3.90 9.79
CA THR A 76 0.81 -4.15 9.92
C THR A 76 1.60 -3.54 8.77
N GLY A 77 1.12 -3.66 7.54
CA GLY A 77 1.77 -3.06 6.37
C GLY A 77 1.78 -1.54 6.43
N PHE A 78 0.70 -0.92 6.90
CA PHE A 78 0.61 0.53 7.03
C PHE A 78 1.48 1.09 8.17
N ILE A 79 1.60 0.36 9.28
CA ILE A 79 2.54 0.70 10.36
C ILE A 79 3.98 0.66 9.83
N ALA A 80 4.35 -0.40 9.10
CA ALA A 80 5.66 -0.50 8.47
C ALA A 80 5.91 0.64 7.47
N TYR A 81 4.92 1.02 6.67
CA TYR A 81 5.00 2.17 5.77
C TYR A 81 5.22 3.49 6.51
N THR A 82 4.46 3.74 7.58
CA THR A 82 4.60 4.97 8.40
C THR A 82 5.99 5.04 9.04
N TRP A 83 6.50 3.92 9.54
CA TRP A 83 7.87 3.82 10.03
C TRP A 83 8.88 4.15 8.91
N LEU A 84 8.70 3.60 7.71
CA LEU A 84 9.58 3.83 6.57
C LEU A 84 9.58 5.31 6.15
N VAL A 85 8.41 5.95 6.08
CA VAL A 85 8.27 7.39 5.79
C VAL A 85 9.07 8.23 6.80
N LYS A 86 9.01 7.88 8.09
CA LYS A 86 9.69 8.63 9.15
C LYS A 86 11.21 8.41 9.16
N ASN A 87 11.69 7.21 8.88
CA ASN A 87 13.08 6.82 9.14
C ASN A 87 13.96 6.70 7.88
N GLU A 88 13.37 6.54 6.69
CA GLU A 88 14.13 6.27 5.46
C GLU A 88 14.02 7.42 4.43
N PRO A 89 15.03 7.57 3.55
CA PRO A 89 14.97 8.51 2.44
C PRO A 89 13.83 8.16 1.48
N ALA A 90 13.30 9.19 0.81
CA ALA A 90 12.14 9.07 -0.07
C ALA A 90 12.30 7.98 -1.14
N ILE A 91 13.52 7.77 -1.65
CA ILE A 91 13.82 6.71 -2.64
C ILE A 91 13.46 5.30 -2.12
N ARG A 92 13.77 4.99 -0.86
CA ARG A 92 13.46 3.69 -0.24
C ARG A 92 12.00 3.59 0.19
N VAL A 93 11.39 4.71 0.56
CA VAL A 93 9.94 4.75 0.80
C VAL A 93 9.19 4.40 -0.48
N SER A 94 9.57 5.00 -1.61
CA SER A 94 8.93 4.79 -2.91
C SER A 94 9.14 3.38 -3.48
N SER A 95 10.23 2.69 -3.13
CA SER A 95 10.45 1.32 -3.60
C SER A 95 9.42 0.32 -3.06
N SER A 96 8.81 0.60 -1.90
CA SER A 96 7.73 -0.23 -1.34
C SER A 96 6.54 -0.39 -2.30
N ALA A 97 6.21 0.65 -3.08
CA ALA A 97 5.15 0.61 -4.07
C ALA A 97 5.47 -0.33 -5.26
N LEU A 98 6.75 -0.57 -5.53
CA LEU A 98 7.22 -1.45 -6.61
C LEU A 98 7.39 -2.90 -6.12
N VAL A 99 7.74 -3.11 -4.85
CA VAL A 99 7.86 -4.45 -4.25
C VAL A 99 6.48 -5.09 -4.06
N ASN A 100 5.47 -4.30 -3.69
CA ASN A 100 4.12 -4.82 -3.41
C ASN A 100 3.50 -5.64 -4.56
N PRO A 101 3.53 -5.20 -5.84
CA PRO A 101 3.08 -6.03 -6.96
C PRO A 101 3.78 -7.38 -7.07
N VAL A 102 5.10 -7.45 -6.81
CA VAL A 102 5.85 -8.71 -6.85
C VAL A 102 5.35 -9.65 -5.75
N VAL A 103 5.17 -9.14 -4.53
CA VAL A 103 4.61 -9.91 -3.41
C VAL A 103 3.19 -10.39 -3.72
N ALA A 104 2.35 -9.53 -4.28
CA ALA A 104 0.98 -9.88 -4.66
C ALA A 104 0.94 -11.00 -5.70
N VAL A 105 1.82 -10.95 -6.71
CA VAL A 105 1.96 -12.01 -7.71
C VAL A 105 2.38 -13.33 -7.07
N LEU A 106 3.38 -13.32 -6.18
CA LEU A 106 3.82 -14.54 -5.49
C LEU A 106 2.68 -15.13 -4.65
N VAL A 107 1.96 -14.30 -3.89
CA VAL A 107 0.79 -14.73 -3.12
C VAL A 107 -0.30 -15.31 -4.02
N GLY A 108 -0.62 -14.67 -5.14
CA GLY A 108 -1.61 -15.17 -6.11
C GLY A 108 -1.23 -16.51 -6.71
N LEU A 109 0.04 -16.71 -7.06
CA LEU A 109 0.54 -17.97 -7.63
C LEU A 109 0.58 -19.11 -6.60
N PHE A 110 1.12 -18.86 -5.41
CA PHE A 110 1.36 -19.92 -4.41
C PHE A 110 0.16 -20.20 -3.51
N ILE A 111 -0.57 -19.16 -3.11
CA ILE A 111 -1.71 -19.28 -2.18
C ILE A 111 -3.02 -19.27 -2.97
N GLY A 112 -3.17 -18.32 -3.90
CA GLY A 112 -4.37 -18.19 -4.73
C GLY A 112 -4.52 -19.27 -5.80
N ARG A 113 -3.42 -19.97 -6.14
CA ARG A 113 -3.36 -20.94 -7.26
C ARG A 113 -3.84 -20.34 -8.58
N GLU A 114 -3.59 -19.05 -8.78
CA GLU A 114 -4.01 -18.33 -9.97
C GLU A 114 -3.18 -18.78 -11.18
N THR A 115 -3.82 -18.84 -12.36
CA THR A 115 -3.11 -19.16 -13.60
C THR A 115 -2.33 -17.93 -14.06
N PRO A 116 -1.00 -18.01 -14.24
CA PRO A 116 -0.19 -16.86 -14.61
C PRO A 116 -0.59 -16.33 -15.99
N ALA A 117 -0.86 -15.03 -16.08
CA ALA A 117 -1.01 -14.37 -17.37
C ALA A 117 0.31 -14.40 -18.14
N VAL A 118 0.25 -14.45 -19.48
CA VAL A 118 1.44 -14.51 -20.35
C VAL A 118 2.42 -13.36 -20.07
N LEU A 119 1.89 -12.16 -19.76
CA LEU A 119 2.69 -10.96 -19.49
C LEU A 119 3.19 -10.85 -18.04
N LEU A 120 2.82 -11.79 -17.16
CA LEU A 120 3.17 -11.73 -15.74
C LEU A 120 4.67 -11.84 -15.50
N LEU A 121 5.33 -12.79 -16.17
CA LEU A 121 6.78 -12.99 -16.05
C LEU A 121 7.60 -11.78 -16.55
N PRO A 122 7.41 -11.27 -17.80
CA PRO A 122 8.14 -10.10 -18.25
C PRO A 122 7.81 -8.85 -17.42
N GLY A 123 6.58 -8.70 -16.93
CA GLY A 123 6.20 -7.62 -16.02
C GLY A 123 6.99 -7.67 -14.70
N CYS A 124 7.10 -8.85 -14.08
CA CYS A 124 7.88 -9.04 -12.85
C CYS A 124 9.37 -8.72 -13.07
N ILE A 125 9.95 -9.17 -14.18
CA ILE A 125 11.35 -8.87 -14.53
C ILE A 125 11.54 -7.35 -14.67
N CYS A 126 10.66 -6.66 -15.39
CA CYS A 126 10.73 -5.21 -15.53
C CYS A 126 10.68 -4.48 -14.19
N ILE A 127 9.81 -4.89 -13.27
CA ILE A 127 9.70 -4.30 -11.94
C ILE A 127 10.98 -4.53 -11.13
N LEU A 128 11.50 -5.76 -11.10
CA LEU A 128 12.72 -6.10 -10.36
C LEU A 128 13.94 -5.35 -10.90
N CYS A 129 14.08 -5.24 -12.22
CA CYS A 129 15.11 -4.42 -12.85
C CYS A 129 14.97 -2.95 -12.43
N GLY A 130 13.76 -2.40 -12.50
CA GLY A 130 13.49 -1.01 -12.10
C GLY A 130 13.87 -0.73 -10.65
N ILE A 131 13.49 -1.60 -9.72
CA ILE A 131 13.86 -1.48 -8.29
C ILE A 131 15.38 -1.55 -8.11
N THR A 132 16.04 -2.47 -8.81
CA THR A 132 17.50 -2.66 -8.71
C THR A 132 18.25 -1.41 -9.17
N PHE A 133 17.86 -0.84 -10.31
CA PHE A 133 18.44 0.42 -10.80
C PHE A 133 18.13 1.59 -9.87
N MET A 134 16.91 1.68 -9.35
CA MET A 134 16.50 2.76 -8.45
C MET A 134 17.30 2.77 -7.13
N LEU A 135 17.62 1.58 -6.58
CA LEU A 135 18.31 1.47 -5.29
C LEU A 135 19.84 1.41 -5.42
N TYR A 136 20.36 0.84 -6.50
CA TYR A 136 21.79 0.53 -6.64
C TYR A 136 22.44 1.12 -7.89
N GLY A 137 21.71 1.86 -8.73
CA GLY A 137 22.19 2.38 -10.01
C GLY A 137 23.50 3.16 -9.89
N GLU A 138 23.61 4.05 -8.90
CA GLU A 138 24.84 4.83 -8.66
C GLU A 138 26.03 3.93 -8.34
N LYS A 139 25.85 2.90 -7.51
CA LYS A 139 26.90 1.94 -7.17
C LYS A 139 27.31 1.07 -8.36
N ILE A 140 26.34 0.63 -9.17
CA ILE A 140 26.57 -0.17 -10.37
C ILE A 140 27.37 0.63 -11.41
N ILE A 141 27.04 1.91 -11.60
CA ILE A 141 27.76 2.80 -12.52
C ILE A 141 29.16 3.11 -12.00
N ALA A 142 29.31 3.36 -10.70
CA ALA A 142 30.60 3.63 -10.08
C ALA A 142 31.56 2.42 -10.11
N ALA A 143 31.04 1.20 -9.93
CA ALA A 143 31.84 -0.03 -10.01
C ALA A 143 32.34 -0.37 -11.43
N LYS A 144 31.84 0.34 -12.45
CA LYS A 144 32.22 0.15 -13.85
C LYS A 144 33.31 1.12 -14.34
N LYS A 145 33.71 2.08 -13.50
CA LYS A 145 34.85 2.97 -13.71
C LYS A 145 36.09 2.42 -13.02
#